data_AF-A0A137PHF5-F1
#
_entry.id   AF-A0A137PHF5-F1
#
_cell.length_a   1.000
_cell.length_b   1.000
_cell.length_c   1.000
_cell.angle_alpha   90.00
_cell.angle_beta   90.00
_cell.angle_gamma   90.00
#
_symmetry.space_group_name_H-M   'P 1'
#
loop_
_entity.id
_entity.type
_entity.pdbx_description
1 polymer ?
#
loop_
_entity_poly.entity_id
_entity_poly.type
_entity_poly.pdbx_seq_one_letter_code
_entity_poly.pdbx_strand_id
1 'polypeptide(L)'
;MDHPPVNKYLSNQLLPEGDAKKFYEGASFIKKSLEDKVIDNFEFVSLYILLYLRLTFREKFIVAKLSNKLELEAYWEEYFNTLPGHYFENSSNDIAESRFDWISSMQEYFQFSPSEIEKLYNYCEFGKNEGVLPLVKIFQNCGLNETELNINQFLVNWSLAGYPIQLYFDMPSVQEVHKLQSEGTRCITAFVELDQIQKLYTEDYPPFHTKNCLRFLYHDIQHLVKYIHSELFYEQRGFFKAVNQLLLPNNNLLNYSKFDPLMTQDIDHLISDMNCSASQLIGFLKAKWISFYHRQIYPPPCSQLRLNEEEQVRFEDEVWTRAVSLLNITDQSLQLSLRDLCKRKLKSSEKTLINGYFNQVGKTF
;
A
#
# COMPACT_ATOMS: atom_id res chain seq x y z
N MET A 1 17.31 23.36 12.54
CA MET A 1 16.07 23.55 13.31
C MET A 1 16.07 22.45 14.36
N ASP A 2 16.00 22.79 15.64
CA ASP A 2 15.87 21.77 16.68
C ASP A 2 14.50 21.13 16.54
N HIS A 3 14.45 19.88 16.09
CA HIS A 3 13.22 19.12 16.09
C HIS A 3 12.75 19.00 17.55
N PRO A 4 11.50 19.34 17.86
CA PRO A 4 10.95 19.16 19.20
C PRO A 4 11.16 17.70 19.65
N PRO A 5 11.46 17.46 20.94
CA PRO A 5 11.76 16.12 21.43
C PRO A 5 10.62 15.16 21.07
N VAL A 6 10.98 14.07 20.39
CA VAL A 6 10.11 13.01 19.86
C VAL A 6 9.01 12.61 20.87
N ASN A 7 9.33 12.62 22.16
CA ASN A 7 8.41 12.32 23.26
C ASN A 7 7.12 13.15 23.29
N LYS A 8 7.13 14.42 22.85
CA LYS A 8 5.92 15.27 22.90
C LYS A 8 4.93 14.96 21.76
N TYR A 9 5.39 14.38 20.65
CA TYR A 9 4.52 13.98 19.54
C TYR A 9 3.90 12.60 19.79
N LEU A 10 4.66 11.70 20.39
CA LEU A 10 4.20 10.38 20.79
C LEU A 10 3.00 10.47 21.77
N SER A 11 3.03 11.40 22.73
CA SER A 11 1.97 11.51 23.74
C SER A 11 0.59 11.91 23.21
N ASN A 12 0.52 12.57 22.05
CA ASN A 12 -0.74 13.07 21.48
C ASN A 12 -1.28 12.20 20.33
N GLN A 13 -0.48 11.29 19.78
CA GLN A 13 -0.86 10.44 18.64
C GLN A 13 -1.02 8.96 19.00
N LEU A 14 -0.56 8.56 20.18
CA LEU A 14 -0.70 7.20 20.68
C LEU A 14 -1.96 7.06 21.53
N LEU A 15 -2.44 5.82 21.62
CA LEU A 15 -3.39 5.39 22.65
C LEU A 15 -2.93 5.89 24.03
N PRO A 16 -3.85 6.19 24.97
CA PRO A 16 -3.47 6.42 26.37
C PRO A 16 -2.51 5.33 26.85
N GLU A 17 -1.50 5.65 27.67
CA GLU A 17 -0.38 4.73 27.98
C GLU A 17 -0.84 3.31 28.37
N GLY A 18 -1.88 3.20 29.20
CA GLY A 18 -2.46 1.91 29.58
C GLY A 18 -3.14 1.16 28.43
N ASP A 19 -3.74 1.86 27.48
CA ASP A 19 -4.36 1.28 26.29
C ASP A 19 -3.31 0.95 25.22
N ALA A 20 -2.21 1.71 25.13
CA ALA A 20 -1.09 1.40 24.25
C ALA A 20 -0.44 0.06 24.65
N LYS A 21 -0.16 -0.14 25.94
CA LYS A 21 0.38 -1.41 26.44
C LYS A 21 -0.54 -2.59 26.09
N LYS A 22 -1.83 -2.47 26.41
CA LYS A 22 -2.85 -3.49 26.08
C LYS A 22 -2.93 -3.78 24.58
N PHE A 23 -2.82 -2.74 23.76
CA PHE A 23 -2.83 -2.88 22.31
C PHE A 23 -1.66 -3.75 21.83
N TYR A 24 -0.43 -3.44 22.23
CA TYR A 24 0.74 -4.19 21.79
C TYR A 24 0.79 -5.62 22.36
N GLU A 25 0.30 -5.83 23.59
CA GLU A 25 0.12 -7.18 24.16
C GLU A 25 -0.89 -7.99 23.33
N GLY A 26 -2.04 -7.41 23.01
CA GLY A 26 -3.05 -8.05 22.17
C GLY A 26 -2.58 -8.27 20.73
N ALA A 27 -1.89 -7.31 20.13
CA ALA A 27 -1.33 -7.42 18.78
C ALA A 27 -0.26 -8.53 18.71
N SER A 28 0.58 -8.66 19.74
CA SER A 28 1.55 -9.74 19.88
C SER A 28 0.88 -11.10 20.01
N PHE A 29 -0.22 -11.19 20.77
CA PHE A 29 -1.03 -12.41 20.86
C PHE A 29 -1.63 -12.79 19.50
N ILE A 30 -2.23 -11.85 18.77
CA ILE A 30 -2.77 -12.11 17.42
C ILE A 30 -1.65 -12.56 16.46
N LYS A 31 -0.47 -11.92 16.52
CA LYS A 31 0.69 -12.32 15.70
C LYS A 31 1.12 -13.75 16.00
N LYS A 32 1.17 -14.14 17.27
CA LYS A 32 1.48 -15.53 17.65
C LYS A 32 0.46 -16.51 17.07
N SER A 33 -0.83 -16.19 17.09
CA SER A 33 -1.86 -17.02 16.46
C SER A 33 -1.66 -17.17 14.96
N LEU A 34 -1.17 -16.13 14.28
CA LEU A 34 -0.78 -16.20 12.85
C LEU A 34 0.43 -17.11 12.64
N GLU A 35 1.48 -16.97 13.46
CA GLU A 35 2.68 -17.80 13.40
C GLU A 35 2.38 -19.29 13.66
N ASP A 36 1.47 -19.55 14.60
CA ASP A 36 0.95 -20.88 14.94
C ASP A 36 -0.06 -21.40 13.88
N LYS A 37 -0.36 -20.61 12.83
CA LYS A 37 -1.30 -20.92 11.74
C LYS A 37 -2.73 -21.20 12.21
N VAL A 38 -3.11 -20.62 13.34
CA VAL A 38 -4.47 -20.66 13.88
C VAL A 38 -5.38 -19.71 13.11
N ILE A 39 -4.81 -18.59 12.66
CA ILE A 39 -5.47 -17.58 11.84
C ILE A 39 -4.65 -17.30 10.59
N ASP A 40 -5.26 -16.68 9.58
CA ASP A 40 -4.56 -16.19 8.37
C ASP A 40 -4.25 -14.69 8.38
N ASN A 41 -3.63 -14.18 7.31
CA ASN A 41 -3.28 -12.75 7.18
C ASN A 41 -4.51 -11.82 7.22
N PHE A 42 -5.64 -12.24 6.65
CA PHE A 42 -6.87 -11.44 6.67
C PHE A 42 -7.43 -11.36 8.08
N GLU A 43 -7.50 -12.50 8.79
CA GLU A 43 -7.97 -12.57 10.17
C GLU A 43 -7.05 -11.76 11.10
N PHE A 44 -5.73 -11.83 10.92
CA PHE A 44 -4.78 -10.99 11.66
C PHE A 44 -5.11 -9.50 11.50
N VAL A 45 -5.20 -9.01 10.25
CA VAL A 45 -5.40 -7.58 9.97
C VAL A 45 -6.76 -7.11 10.50
N SER A 46 -7.78 -7.95 10.33
CA SER A 46 -9.13 -7.70 10.82
C SER A 46 -9.16 -7.55 12.35
N LEU A 47 -8.53 -8.48 13.09
CA LEU A 47 -8.44 -8.43 14.55
C LEU A 47 -7.60 -7.26 15.04
N TYR A 48 -6.51 -6.96 14.34
CA TYR A 48 -5.64 -5.82 14.63
C TYR A 48 -6.39 -4.49 14.54
N ILE A 49 -7.18 -4.28 13.47
CA ILE A 49 -8.03 -3.10 13.29
C ILE A 49 -9.07 -3.01 14.41
N LEU A 50 -9.82 -4.11 14.64
CA LEU A 50 -10.84 -4.14 15.67
C LEU A 50 -10.25 -3.84 17.05
N LEU A 51 -9.09 -4.41 17.37
CA LEU A 51 -8.41 -4.22 18.66
C LEU A 51 -8.06 -2.74 18.86
N TYR A 52 -7.45 -2.11 17.85
CA TYR A 52 -7.13 -0.68 17.90
C TYR A 52 -8.37 0.17 18.10
N LEU A 53 -9.42 -0.08 17.30
CA LEU A 53 -10.67 0.68 17.35
C LEU A 53 -11.38 0.50 18.68
N ARG A 54 -11.37 -0.70 19.27
CA ARG A 54 -11.98 -0.94 20.58
C ARG A 54 -11.27 -0.18 21.69
N LEU A 55 -9.94 -0.20 21.71
CA LEU A 55 -9.17 0.50 22.73
C LEU A 55 -9.30 2.03 22.57
N THR A 56 -9.39 2.53 21.33
CA THR A 56 -9.56 3.96 21.05
C THR A 56 -10.98 4.46 21.28
N PHE A 57 -11.99 3.70 20.85
CA PHE A 57 -13.40 4.10 20.79
C PHE A 57 -14.30 3.15 21.60
N ARG A 58 -13.94 2.90 22.86
CA ARG A 58 -14.59 1.91 23.75
C ARG A 58 -16.09 1.77 23.51
N GLU A 59 -16.88 2.82 23.75
CA GLU A 59 -18.34 2.75 23.67
C GLU A 59 -18.93 2.92 22.25
N LYS A 60 -18.11 3.26 21.25
CA LYS A 60 -18.58 3.71 19.93
C LYS A 60 -17.82 3.15 18.74
N PHE A 61 -17.03 2.10 18.90
CA PHE A 61 -16.25 1.57 17.78
C PHE A 61 -17.14 0.96 16.67
N ILE A 62 -18.35 0.48 17.01
CA ILE A 62 -19.42 0.18 16.05
C ILE A 62 -20.44 1.30 16.09
N VAL A 63 -20.47 2.11 15.03
CA VAL A 63 -21.30 3.31 14.95
C VAL A 63 -22.71 2.98 14.49
N ALA A 64 -22.85 2.12 13.47
CA ALA A 64 -24.13 1.78 12.87
C ALA A 64 -24.07 0.43 12.13
N LYS A 65 -25.26 -0.10 11.78
CA LYS A 65 -25.39 -1.07 10.68
C LYS A 65 -25.25 -0.31 9.36
N LEU A 66 -24.49 -0.85 8.40
CA LEU A 66 -24.39 -0.29 7.07
C LEU A 66 -25.76 -0.40 6.37
N SER A 67 -26.15 0.65 5.65
CA SER A 67 -27.44 0.67 4.94
C SER A 67 -27.48 -0.34 3.80
N ASN A 68 -26.34 -0.53 3.14
CA ASN A 68 -26.14 -1.54 2.10
C ASN A 68 -25.03 -2.47 2.56
N LYS A 69 -25.25 -3.77 2.40
CA LYS A 69 -24.21 -4.78 2.62
C LYS A 69 -23.12 -4.58 1.58
N LEU A 70 -21.87 -4.63 2.01
CA LEU A 70 -20.74 -4.63 1.08
C LEU A 70 -20.64 -6.00 0.42
N GLU A 71 -20.50 -5.99 -0.90
CA GLU A 71 -20.38 -7.17 -1.75
C GLU A 71 -19.03 -7.17 -2.46
N LEU A 72 -18.63 -8.32 -3.01
CA LEU A 72 -17.40 -8.41 -3.78
C LEU A 72 -17.47 -7.49 -5.00
N GLU A 73 -16.46 -6.62 -5.17
CA GLU A 73 -16.42 -5.74 -6.33
C GLU A 73 -16.02 -6.51 -7.60
N ALA A 74 -16.73 -6.27 -8.71
CA ALA A 74 -16.56 -7.00 -9.97
C ALA A 74 -15.12 -6.99 -10.52
N TYR A 75 -14.36 -5.91 -10.30
CA TYR A 75 -12.97 -5.84 -10.78
C TYR A 75 -12.02 -6.77 -10.01
N TRP A 76 -12.35 -7.12 -8.76
CA TRP A 76 -11.63 -8.18 -8.05
C TRP A 76 -11.93 -9.53 -8.68
N GLU A 77 -13.19 -9.84 -8.99
CA GLU A 77 -13.55 -11.08 -9.71
C GLU A 77 -12.83 -11.19 -11.04
N GLU A 78 -12.82 -10.12 -11.85
CA GLU A 78 -12.10 -10.08 -13.13
C GLU A 78 -10.60 -10.35 -12.90
N TYR A 79 -9.99 -9.67 -11.94
CA TYR A 79 -8.59 -9.84 -11.61
C TYR A 79 -8.27 -11.29 -11.23
N PHE A 80 -9.06 -11.92 -10.35
CA PHE A 80 -8.86 -13.31 -9.94
C PHE A 80 -8.92 -14.28 -11.11
N ASN A 81 -9.87 -14.08 -12.01
CA ASN A 81 -9.99 -14.90 -13.21
C ASN A 81 -8.79 -14.75 -14.16
N THR A 82 -7.97 -13.70 -14.01
CA THR A 82 -6.77 -13.47 -14.84
C THR A 82 -5.47 -14.01 -14.25
N LEU A 83 -5.42 -14.39 -12.97
CA LEU A 83 -4.19 -14.87 -12.36
C LEU A 83 -3.86 -16.30 -12.82
N PRO A 84 -2.67 -16.55 -13.39
CA PRO A 84 -2.27 -17.89 -13.81
C PRO A 84 -1.96 -18.76 -12.58
N GLY A 85 -2.65 -19.90 -12.49
CA GLY A 85 -2.39 -20.93 -11.48
C GLY A 85 -3.36 -20.88 -10.30
N HIS A 86 -3.78 -22.07 -9.87
CA HIS A 86 -4.63 -22.37 -8.72
C HIS A 86 -4.07 -21.83 -7.39
N TYR A 87 -4.14 -20.52 -7.16
CA TYR A 87 -3.85 -19.99 -5.82
C TYR A 87 -4.89 -20.41 -4.80
N PHE A 88 -6.08 -20.87 -5.24
CA PHE A 88 -7.11 -21.41 -4.37
C PHE A 88 -7.85 -22.57 -5.03
N GLU A 89 -7.35 -23.79 -4.86
CA GLU A 89 -8.16 -25.01 -5.09
C GLU A 89 -9.25 -25.23 -4.01
N ASN A 90 -9.38 -24.34 -3.02
CA ASN A 90 -10.25 -24.52 -1.85
C ASN A 90 -11.27 -23.39 -1.57
N SER A 91 -11.48 -22.41 -2.47
CA SER A 91 -12.39 -21.27 -2.20
C SER A 91 -13.77 -21.38 -2.85
N SER A 92 -14.28 -22.60 -3.08
CA SER A 92 -15.65 -22.79 -3.55
C SER A 92 -16.64 -22.65 -2.38
N ASN A 93 -17.36 -21.52 -2.33
CA ASN A 93 -18.64 -21.28 -1.64
C ASN A 93 -18.76 -21.41 -0.12
N ASP A 94 -17.82 -22.02 0.59
CA ASP A 94 -17.75 -21.85 2.04
C ASP A 94 -17.17 -20.46 2.30
N ILE A 95 -18.05 -19.45 2.45
CA ILE A 95 -17.70 -18.15 3.03
C ILE A 95 -16.73 -18.45 4.16
N ALA A 96 -15.47 -18.02 4.05
CA ALA A 96 -14.39 -18.33 5.00
C ALA A 96 -14.94 -18.42 6.42
N GLU A 97 -15.34 -19.62 6.85
CA GLU A 97 -15.87 -19.82 8.17
C GLU A 97 -14.69 -19.49 9.06
N SER A 98 -14.84 -18.46 9.90
CA SER A 98 -13.75 -18.14 10.81
C SER A 98 -13.55 -19.38 11.67
N ARG A 99 -12.37 -19.99 11.53
CA ARG A 99 -12.02 -21.22 12.24
C ARG A 99 -11.70 -20.96 13.70
N PHE A 100 -11.70 -19.68 14.08
CA PHE A 100 -11.19 -19.16 15.32
C PHE A 100 -12.28 -18.35 16.03
N ASP A 101 -12.70 -18.81 17.21
CA ASP A 101 -13.59 -18.04 18.09
C ASP A 101 -12.84 -16.85 18.70
N TRP A 102 -12.69 -15.81 17.88
CA TRP A 102 -11.94 -14.63 18.22
C TRP A 102 -12.60 -13.82 19.33
N ILE A 103 -13.93 -13.86 19.45
CA ILE A 103 -14.66 -13.14 20.51
C ILE A 103 -14.23 -13.70 21.87
N SER A 104 -14.30 -15.02 22.03
CA SER A 104 -13.89 -15.67 23.28
C SER A 104 -12.38 -15.57 23.49
N SER A 105 -11.59 -15.79 22.45
CA SER A 105 -10.11 -15.81 22.56
C SER A 105 -9.52 -14.44 22.88
N MET A 106 -10.21 -13.36 22.52
CA MET A 106 -9.74 -11.98 22.72
C MET A 106 -10.58 -11.21 23.74
N GLN A 107 -11.39 -11.89 24.56
CA GLN A 107 -12.32 -11.25 25.49
C GLN A 107 -11.62 -10.30 26.48
N GLU A 108 -10.42 -10.65 26.95
CA GLU A 108 -9.62 -9.81 27.85
C GLU A 108 -9.23 -8.46 27.21
N TYR A 109 -8.89 -8.48 25.92
CA TYR A 109 -8.44 -7.32 25.17
C TYR A 109 -9.62 -6.47 24.69
N PHE A 110 -10.66 -7.11 24.15
CA PHE A 110 -11.82 -6.39 23.65
C PHE A 110 -12.75 -5.91 24.76
N GLN A 111 -12.82 -6.61 25.89
CA GLN A 111 -13.70 -6.26 27.01
C GLN A 111 -15.15 -6.03 26.56
N PHE A 112 -15.65 -6.82 25.61
CA PHE A 112 -17.04 -6.67 25.16
C PHE A 112 -18.02 -7.04 26.27
N SER A 113 -19.04 -6.20 26.42
CA SER A 113 -20.21 -6.56 27.21
C SER A 113 -21.09 -7.57 26.44
N PRO A 114 -21.88 -8.40 27.13
CA PRO A 114 -22.80 -9.32 26.47
C PRO A 114 -23.78 -8.65 25.50
N SER A 115 -24.21 -7.42 25.80
CA SER A 115 -25.12 -6.65 24.94
C SER A 115 -24.44 -6.14 23.66
N GLU A 116 -23.15 -5.82 23.70
CA GLU A 116 -22.36 -5.44 22.52
C GLU A 116 -22.15 -6.64 21.58
N ILE A 117 -21.85 -7.81 22.17
CA ILE A 117 -21.75 -9.07 21.42
C ILE A 117 -23.10 -9.35 20.74
N GLU A 118 -24.21 -9.29 21.49
CA GLU A 118 -25.55 -9.46 20.93
C GLU A 118 -25.85 -8.47 19.81
N LYS A 119 -25.46 -7.20 19.95
CA LYS A 119 -25.61 -6.19 18.90
C LYS A 119 -24.82 -6.55 17.63
N LEU A 120 -23.60 -7.07 17.78
CA LEU A 120 -22.77 -7.54 16.66
C LEU A 120 -23.44 -8.69 15.90
N TYR A 121 -23.90 -9.72 16.61
CA TYR A 121 -24.63 -10.84 16.01
C TYR A 121 -25.89 -10.35 15.27
N ASN A 122 -26.66 -9.44 15.88
CA ASN A 122 -27.85 -8.87 15.27
C ASN A 122 -27.54 -8.05 14.00
N TYR A 123 -26.47 -7.25 14.00
CA TYR A 123 -26.06 -6.47 12.83
C TYR A 123 -25.57 -7.34 11.68
N CYS A 124 -24.88 -8.43 12.01
CA CYS A 124 -24.35 -9.38 11.03
C CYS A 124 -25.38 -10.38 10.51
N GLU A 125 -26.63 -10.31 11.00
CA GLU A 125 -27.71 -11.25 10.67
C GLU A 125 -27.30 -12.71 10.92
N PHE A 126 -26.46 -12.92 11.94
CA PHE A 126 -25.93 -14.23 12.31
C PHE A 126 -26.61 -14.67 13.60
N GLY A 127 -27.26 -15.83 13.58
CA GLY A 127 -27.96 -16.35 14.75
C GLY A 127 -27.00 -16.61 15.90
N LYS A 128 -27.37 -16.29 17.14
CA LYS A 128 -26.53 -16.56 18.34
C LYS A 128 -26.14 -18.05 18.50
N ASN A 129 -26.86 -18.95 17.83
CA ASN A 129 -26.65 -20.40 17.86
C ASN A 129 -25.85 -20.91 16.65
N GLU A 130 -25.44 -20.05 15.72
CA GLU A 130 -24.83 -20.43 14.43
C GLU A 130 -23.30 -20.58 14.50
N GLY A 131 -22.71 -20.60 15.69
CA GLY A 131 -21.28 -20.83 15.89
C GLY A 131 -20.45 -19.54 15.94
N VAL A 132 -19.27 -19.56 15.33
CA VAL A 132 -18.29 -18.46 15.37
C VAL A 132 -18.69 -17.36 14.40
N LEU A 133 -18.86 -16.12 14.89
CA LEU A 133 -19.15 -14.95 14.04
C LEU A 133 -17.97 -14.66 13.09
N PRO A 134 -18.11 -14.81 11.75
CA PRO A 134 -17.00 -14.59 10.83
C PRO A 134 -16.63 -13.10 10.76
N LEU A 135 -15.34 -12.79 10.82
CA LEU A 135 -14.83 -11.40 10.79
C LEU A 135 -15.31 -10.63 9.55
N VAL A 136 -15.36 -11.29 8.39
CA VAL A 136 -15.89 -10.71 7.14
C VAL A 136 -17.30 -10.14 7.33
N LYS A 137 -18.17 -10.77 8.12
CA LYS A 137 -19.55 -10.29 8.34
C LYS A 137 -19.57 -8.96 9.08
N ILE A 138 -18.61 -8.70 9.95
CA ILE A 138 -18.49 -7.42 10.65
C ILE A 138 -18.21 -6.32 9.63
N PHE A 139 -17.19 -6.50 8.78
CA PHE A 139 -16.84 -5.49 7.76
C PHE A 139 -17.91 -5.35 6.66
N GLN A 140 -18.67 -6.41 6.36
CA GLN A 140 -19.79 -6.37 5.42
C GLN A 140 -21.00 -5.57 5.92
N ASN A 141 -21.27 -5.61 7.24
CA ASN A 141 -22.54 -5.14 7.79
C ASN A 141 -22.41 -3.99 8.80
N CYS A 142 -21.23 -3.73 9.35
CA CYS A 142 -21.02 -2.74 10.40
C CYS A 142 -20.21 -1.53 9.90
N GLY A 143 -20.71 -0.33 10.21
CA GLY A 143 -19.94 0.90 10.11
C GLY A 143 -19.05 1.03 11.34
N LEU A 144 -17.75 0.88 11.14
CA LEU A 144 -16.75 1.00 12.19
C LEU A 144 -16.28 2.45 12.31
N ASN A 145 -16.07 2.93 13.54
CA ASN A 145 -15.65 4.31 13.78
C ASN A 145 -14.27 4.57 13.17
N GLU A 146 -14.07 5.78 12.64
CA GLU A 146 -12.83 6.22 11.96
C GLU A 146 -12.33 5.30 10.84
N THR A 147 -13.17 4.37 10.37
CA THR A 147 -12.83 3.44 9.29
C THR A 147 -13.53 3.87 8.03
N GLU A 148 -12.74 4.23 7.03
CA GLU A 148 -13.25 4.63 5.72
C GLU A 148 -13.91 3.42 5.02
N LEU A 149 -14.94 3.68 4.22
CA LEU A 149 -15.73 2.62 3.56
C LEU A 149 -14.88 1.75 2.62
N ASN A 150 -13.88 2.34 1.97
CA ASN A 150 -12.93 1.62 1.11
C ASN A 150 -12.07 0.60 1.88
N ILE A 151 -11.78 0.83 3.17
CA ILE A 151 -11.07 -0.13 4.03
C ILE A 151 -11.97 -1.32 4.31
N ASN A 152 -13.23 -1.09 4.69
CA ASN A 152 -14.20 -2.16 4.87
C ASN A 152 -14.36 -2.97 3.57
N GLN A 153 -14.54 -2.29 2.45
CA GLN A 153 -14.69 -2.91 1.13
C GLN A 153 -13.47 -3.75 0.76
N PHE A 154 -12.27 -3.24 1.00
CA PHE A 154 -11.03 -3.98 0.79
C PHE A 154 -10.98 -5.27 1.61
N LEU A 155 -11.29 -5.22 2.92
CA LEU A 155 -11.28 -6.39 3.79
C LEU A 155 -12.30 -7.44 3.36
N VAL A 156 -13.48 -7.00 2.92
CA VAL A 156 -14.49 -7.89 2.33
C VAL A 156 -13.96 -8.55 1.07
N ASN A 157 -13.44 -7.78 0.11
CA ASN A 157 -12.92 -8.33 -1.13
C ASN A 157 -11.73 -9.27 -0.89
N TRP A 158 -10.82 -8.90 0.02
CA TRP A 158 -9.67 -9.74 0.38
C TRP A 158 -10.12 -11.07 0.96
N SER A 159 -11.08 -11.06 1.90
CA SER A 159 -11.59 -12.30 2.51
C SER A 159 -12.30 -13.24 1.53
N LEU A 160 -13.04 -12.67 0.57
CA LEU A 160 -13.88 -13.45 -0.34
C LEU A 160 -13.11 -14.02 -1.51
N ALA A 161 -12.06 -13.33 -1.94
CA ALA A 161 -11.48 -13.60 -3.23
C ALA A 161 -9.94 -13.78 -3.17
N GLY A 162 -9.31 -13.34 -2.08
CA GLY A 162 -7.96 -13.75 -1.68
C GLY A 162 -6.83 -13.17 -2.53
N TYR A 163 -6.29 -12.00 -2.18
CA TYR A 163 -5.10 -11.45 -2.84
C TYR A 163 -3.81 -11.88 -2.11
N PRO A 164 -2.71 -12.18 -2.83
CA PRO A 164 -1.43 -12.54 -2.22
C PRO A 164 -0.75 -11.31 -1.61
N ILE A 165 -1.26 -10.83 -0.48
CA ILE A 165 -0.72 -9.70 0.28
C ILE A 165 0.33 -10.21 1.25
N GLN A 166 1.51 -9.58 1.23
CA GLN A 166 2.55 -9.84 2.22
C GLN A 166 2.30 -8.99 3.46
N LEU A 167 2.20 -9.64 4.62
CA LEU A 167 2.05 -8.95 5.90
C LEU A 167 3.42 -8.78 6.54
N TYR A 168 3.80 -7.54 6.84
CA TYR A 168 5.04 -7.21 7.54
C TYR A 168 4.74 -6.66 8.94
N PHE A 169 5.65 -6.93 9.87
CA PHE A 169 5.59 -6.42 11.25
C PHE A 169 6.61 -5.32 11.54
N ASP A 170 7.52 -5.10 10.61
CA ASP A 170 8.53 -4.07 10.55
C ASP A 170 8.46 -3.37 9.18
N MET A 171 9.13 -2.22 9.04
CA MET A 171 9.14 -1.52 7.75
C MET A 171 10.00 -2.30 6.74
N PRO A 172 9.43 -2.81 5.65
CA PRO A 172 10.24 -3.41 4.59
C PRO A 172 11.17 -2.38 3.98
N SER A 173 12.34 -2.81 3.52
CA SER A 173 13.22 -1.95 2.75
C SER A 173 12.54 -1.53 1.44
N VAL A 174 12.94 -0.37 0.93
CA VAL A 174 12.46 0.16 -0.35
C VAL A 174 12.67 -0.85 -1.49
N GLN A 175 13.77 -1.60 -1.46
CA GLN A 175 14.08 -2.62 -2.46
C GLN A 175 13.16 -3.84 -2.35
N GLU A 176 12.77 -4.24 -1.14
CA GLU A 176 11.78 -5.30 -0.93
C GLU A 176 10.41 -4.88 -1.45
N VAL A 177 9.97 -3.66 -1.11
CA VAL A 177 8.69 -3.13 -1.62
C VAL A 177 8.69 -3.06 -3.14
N HIS A 178 9.77 -2.59 -3.76
CA HIS A 178 9.92 -2.56 -5.21
C HIS A 178 9.84 -3.95 -5.83
N LYS A 179 10.52 -4.94 -5.23
CA LYS A 179 10.49 -6.32 -5.69
C LYS A 179 9.05 -6.86 -5.69
N LEU A 180 8.33 -6.71 -4.58
CA LEU A 180 6.94 -7.13 -4.45
C LEU A 180 6.06 -6.52 -5.55
N GLN A 181 6.17 -5.21 -5.74
CA GLN A 181 5.44 -4.47 -6.79
C GLN A 181 5.73 -4.98 -8.20
N SER A 182 6.98 -5.33 -8.48
CA SER A 182 7.38 -5.86 -9.78
C SER A 182 6.87 -7.29 -10.00
N GLU A 183 6.70 -8.04 -8.92
CA GLU A 183 6.20 -9.42 -8.94
C GLU A 183 4.67 -9.47 -9.07
N GLY A 184 3.97 -8.37 -8.83
CA GLY A 184 2.49 -8.31 -8.88
C GLY A 184 1.85 -8.51 -7.51
N THR A 185 2.60 -8.23 -6.45
CA THR A 185 2.16 -8.32 -5.05
C THR A 185 2.51 -7.01 -4.34
N ARG A 186 2.09 -6.88 -3.09
CA ARG A 186 2.29 -5.70 -2.25
C ARG A 186 2.36 -6.15 -0.81
N CYS A 187 2.95 -5.28 0.01
CA CYS A 187 2.94 -5.43 1.44
C CYS A 187 1.89 -4.52 2.09
N ILE A 188 1.45 -4.94 3.27
CA ILE A 188 0.86 -4.07 4.28
C ILE A 188 1.64 -4.26 5.58
N THR A 189 1.74 -3.19 6.36
CA THR A 189 2.55 -3.19 7.58
C THR A 189 1.68 -3.01 8.81
N ALA A 190 1.86 -3.88 9.80
CA ALA A 190 1.17 -3.82 11.09
C ALA A 190 2.17 -3.90 12.24
N PHE A 191 2.42 -2.78 12.91
CA PHE A 191 3.37 -2.72 14.02
C PHE A 191 2.80 -3.34 15.29
N VAL A 192 3.43 -4.43 15.75
CA VAL A 192 3.01 -5.20 16.92
C VAL A 192 3.83 -4.88 18.17
N GLU A 193 4.93 -4.13 18.01
CA GLU A 193 5.77 -3.64 19.10
C GLU A 193 5.91 -2.11 19.03
N LEU A 194 6.06 -1.49 20.20
CA LEU A 194 6.15 -0.02 20.31
C LEU A 194 7.46 0.54 19.70
N ASP A 195 8.56 -0.19 19.79
CA ASP A 195 9.84 0.27 19.24
C ASP A 195 9.83 0.28 17.70
N GLN A 196 9.04 -0.58 17.07
CA GLN A 196 8.86 -0.62 15.61
C GLN A 196 8.25 0.68 15.08
N ILE A 197 7.18 1.18 15.71
CA ILE A 197 6.58 2.46 15.31
C ILE A 197 7.46 3.66 15.68
N GLN A 198 8.23 3.59 16.77
CA GLN A 198 9.13 4.66 17.18
C GLN A 198 10.22 4.95 16.13
N LYS A 199 10.72 3.92 15.44
CA LYS A 199 11.68 4.07 14.33
C LYS A 199 11.14 4.95 13.20
N LEU A 200 9.83 4.92 12.94
CA LEU A 200 9.22 5.78 11.92
C LEU A 200 9.26 7.27 12.24
N TYR A 201 9.35 7.65 13.51
CA TYR A 201 9.43 9.06 13.90
C TYR A 201 10.84 9.62 13.82
N THR A 202 11.85 8.75 13.81
CA THR A 202 13.25 9.13 13.70
C THR A 202 13.73 9.26 12.26
N GLU A 203 12.97 8.72 11.30
CA GLU A 203 13.28 8.81 9.87
C GLU A 203 12.69 10.08 9.24
N ASP A 204 13.48 10.77 8.42
CA ASP A 204 13.12 12.00 7.69
C ASP A 204 12.12 11.76 6.52
N TYR A 205 11.39 10.64 6.54
CA TYR A 205 10.52 10.23 5.45
C TYR A 205 9.08 10.80 5.60
N PRO A 206 8.59 11.61 4.65
CA PRO A 206 7.18 12.05 4.61
C PRO A 206 6.25 10.92 4.15
N PRO A 207 4.94 10.94 4.49
CA PRO A 207 4.20 12.01 5.16
C PRO A 207 4.18 11.90 6.70
N PHE A 208 4.43 13.03 7.36
CA PHE A 208 4.55 13.13 8.82
C PHE A 208 3.22 13.23 9.58
N HIS A 209 2.08 13.23 8.89
CA HIS A 209 0.89 13.90 9.41
C HIS A 209 -0.15 13.03 10.13
N THR A 210 0.00 11.71 10.18
CA THR A 210 -0.97 10.84 10.89
C THR A 210 -0.35 9.54 11.41
N LYS A 211 0.77 9.64 12.13
CA LYS A 211 1.54 8.47 12.58
C LYS A 211 0.85 7.81 13.79
N ASN A 212 -0.09 6.90 13.55
CA ASN A 212 -0.36 5.81 14.48
C ASN A 212 -0.40 4.51 13.68
N CYS A 213 -0.27 3.38 14.38
CA CYS A 213 -0.11 2.09 13.72
C CYS A 213 -1.32 1.71 12.84
N LEU A 214 -2.54 2.11 13.22
CA LEU A 214 -3.75 1.89 12.41
C LEU A 214 -3.77 2.77 11.16
N ARG A 215 -3.42 4.05 11.27
CA ARG A 215 -3.36 4.98 10.14
C ARG A 215 -2.29 4.59 9.14
N PHE A 216 -1.17 4.03 9.60
CA PHE A 216 -0.14 3.47 8.73
C PHE A 216 -0.68 2.25 7.97
N LEU A 217 -1.33 1.31 8.66
CA LEU A 217 -1.97 0.17 8.02
C LEU A 217 -3.04 0.62 6.99
N TYR A 218 -3.86 1.62 7.32
CA TYR A 218 -4.87 2.17 6.40
C TYR A 218 -4.23 2.82 5.18
N HIS A 219 -3.10 3.52 5.36
CA HIS A 219 -2.32 4.06 4.26
C HIS A 219 -1.87 2.95 3.30
N ASP A 220 -1.26 1.89 3.81
CA ASP A 220 -0.83 0.75 2.99
C ASP A 220 -2.03 0.10 2.26
N ILE A 221 -3.17 -0.07 2.94
CA ILE A 221 -4.40 -0.58 2.33
C ILE A 221 -4.91 0.35 1.23
N GLN A 222 -4.94 1.67 1.43
CA GLN A 222 -5.38 2.61 0.41
C GLN A 222 -4.48 2.56 -0.84
N HIS A 223 -3.18 2.37 -0.63
CA HIS A 223 -2.20 2.20 -1.68
C HIS A 223 -2.41 0.88 -2.42
N LEU A 224 -2.68 -0.19 -1.69
CA LEU A 224 -2.99 -1.50 -2.21
C LEU A 224 -4.28 -1.51 -3.05
N VAL A 225 -5.36 -0.86 -2.58
CA VAL A 225 -6.63 -0.74 -3.33
C VAL A 225 -6.40 -0.07 -4.69
N LYS A 226 -5.58 0.98 -4.74
CA LYS A 226 -5.20 1.62 -6.02
C LYS A 226 -4.35 0.70 -6.89
N TYR A 227 -3.47 -0.10 -6.28
CA TYR A 227 -2.57 -1.01 -6.99
C TYR A 227 -3.31 -2.14 -7.71
N ILE A 228 -4.28 -2.75 -7.02
CA ILE A 228 -5.03 -3.94 -7.52
C ILE A 228 -6.18 -3.60 -8.45
N HIS A 229 -6.46 -2.32 -8.68
CA HIS A 229 -7.49 -1.90 -9.63
C HIS A 229 -7.18 -2.50 -11.01
N SER A 230 -8.13 -3.25 -11.59
CA SER A 230 -7.89 -4.11 -12.76
C SER A 230 -7.30 -3.34 -13.96
N GLU A 231 -7.77 -2.11 -14.17
CA GLU A 231 -7.27 -1.21 -15.21
C GLU A 231 -5.79 -0.81 -15.05
N LEU A 232 -5.29 -0.76 -13.82
CA LEU A 232 -3.96 -0.23 -13.49
C LEU A 232 -2.95 -1.31 -13.10
N PHE A 233 -3.41 -2.48 -12.67
CA PHE A 233 -2.54 -3.50 -12.08
C PHE A 233 -1.37 -3.88 -12.99
N TYR A 234 -1.66 -4.32 -14.21
CA TYR A 234 -0.64 -4.78 -15.14
C TYR A 234 0.30 -3.65 -15.59
N GLU A 235 -0.21 -2.43 -15.80
CA GLU A 235 0.65 -1.31 -16.19
C GLU A 235 1.59 -0.87 -15.05
N GLN A 236 1.13 -0.90 -13.80
CA GLN A 236 1.98 -0.61 -12.63
C GLN A 236 3.05 -1.70 -12.47
N ARG A 237 2.65 -2.98 -12.49
CA ARG A 237 3.58 -4.12 -12.45
C ARG A 237 4.62 -4.04 -13.56
N GLY A 238 4.21 -3.73 -14.79
CA GLY A 238 5.10 -3.60 -15.93
C GLY A 238 6.05 -2.41 -15.81
N PHE A 239 5.59 -1.28 -15.27
CA PHE A 239 6.45 -0.15 -14.95
C PHE A 239 7.54 -0.55 -13.96
N PHE A 240 7.18 -1.15 -12.82
CA PHE A 240 8.16 -1.55 -11.81
C PHE A 240 9.14 -2.63 -12.33
N LYS A 241 8.67 -3.58 -13.13
CA LYS A 241 9.55 -4.52 -13.85
C LYS A 241 10.54 -3.83 -14.78
N ALA A 242 10.11 -2.79 -15.49
CA ALA A 242 11.00 -2.04 -16.37
C ALA A 242 12.02 -1.24 -15.54
N VAL A 243 11.60 -0.66 -14.40
CA VAL A 243 12.50 0.03 -13.47
C VAL A 243 13.57 -0.91 -12.88
N ASN A 244 13.28 -2.20 -12.64
CA ASN A 244 14.31 -3.17 -12.24
C ASN A 244 15.49 -3.17 -13.21
N GLN A 245 15.25 -2.98 -14.52
CA GLN A 245 16.34 -2.87 -15.49
C GLN A 245 17.20 -1.65 -15.16
N LEU A 246 16.62 -0.47 -14.94
CA LEU A 246 17.37 0.72 -14.57
C LEU A 246 18.20 0.55 -13.29
N LEU A 247 17.73 -0.28 -12.36
CA LEU A 247 18.36 -0.51 -11.06
C LEU A 247 19.46 -1.59 -11.06
N LEU A 248 19.72 -2.26 -12.19
CA LEU A 248 20.78 -3.28 -12.25
C LEU A 248 22.17 -2.65 -12.00
N PRO A 249 23.08 -3.32 -11.25
CA PRO A 249 24.41 -2.79 -10.94
C PRO A 249 25.26 -2.44 -12.17
N ASN A 250 25.06 -3.16 -13.27
CA ASN A 250 25.78 -2.95 -14.54
C ASN A 250 25.26 -1.73 -15.31
N ASN A 251 24.12 -1.18 -14.91
CA ASN A 251 23.55 0.00 -15.54
C ASN A 251 24.09 1.26 -14.85
N ASN A 252 24.89 2.00 -15.61
CA ASN A 252 25.54 3.24 -15.15
C ASN A 252 24.58 4.33 -14.69
N LEU A 253 23.26 4.17 -14.85
CA LEU A 253 22.28 5.15 -14.39
C LEU A 253 22.25 5.28 -12.86
N LEU A 254 22.42 4.19 -12.11
CA LEU A 254 22.57 4.27 -10.66
C LEU A 254 23.95 4.76 -10.23
N ASN A 255 24.96 4.70 -11.09
CA ASN A 255 26.24 5.34 -10.76
C ASN A 255 26.09 6.86 -10.60
N TYR A 256 25.08 7.48 -11.22
CA TYR A 256 24.78 8.89 -10.99
C TYR A 256 24.27 9.18 -9.58
N SER A 257 23.54 8.24 -8.96
CA SER A 257 23.04 8.42 -7.59
C SER A 257 24.17 8.38 -6.54
N LYS A 258 25.30 7.74 -6.85
CA LYS A 258 26.52 7.82 -6.02
C LYS A 258 27.07 9.25 -5.91
N PHE A 259 26.78 10.10 -6.88
CA PHE A 259 27.24 11.49 -6.92
C PHE A 259 26.14 12.49 -6.51
N ASP A 260 24.91 12.02 -6.26
CA ASP A 260 23.79 12.85 -5.80
C ASP A 260 22.89 12.07 -4.82
N PRO A 261 23.07 12.25 -3.50
CA PRO A 261 22.22 11.62 -2.49
C PRO A 261 20.72 11.93 -2.64
N LEU A 262 20.36 13.09 -3.19
CA LEU A 262 18.94 13.45 -3.40
C LEU A 262 18.31 12.60 -4.52
N MET A 263 19.10 12.21 -5.53
CA MET A 263 18.62 11.29 -6.56
C MET A 263 18.32 9.91 -5.99
N THR A 264 19.12 9.43 -5.03
CA THR A 264 18.83 8.17 -4.32
C THR A 264 17.47 8.26 -3.61
N GLN A 265 17.23 9.33 -2.85
CA GLN A 265 15.94 9.54 -2.17
C GLN A 265 14.76 9.67 -3.15
N ASP A 266 14.97 10.34 -4.28
CA ASP A 266 13.95 10.49 -5.34
C ASP A 266 13.57 9.15 -5.97
N ILE A 267 14.55 8.26 -6.19
CA ILE A 267 14.33 6.91 -6.69
C ILE A 267 13.68 6.03 -5.62
N ASP A 268 14.14 6.14 -4.37
CA ASP A 268 13.57 5.38 -3.27
C ASP A 268 12.09 5.69 -3.09
N HIS A 269 11.71 6.97 -3.18
CA HIS A 269 10.31 7.41 -3.16
C HIS A 269 9.51 6.85 -4.33
N LEU A 270 10.06 6.85 -5.55
CA LEU A 270 9.36 6.30 -6.72
C LEU A 270 9.00 4.82 -6.52
N ILE A 271 9.90 4.03 -5.93
CA ILE A 271 9.76 2.57 -5.87
C ILE A 271 9.18 2.06 -4.55
N SER A 272 9.05 2.89 -3.52
CA SER A 272 8.41 2.51 -2.25
C SER A 272 6.89 2.66 -2.28
N ASP A 273 6.35 3.80 -2.72
CA ASP A 273 4.99 4.18 -2.32
C ASP A 273 4.10 4.80 -3.40
N MET A 274 4.57 4.87 -4.64
CA MET A 274 3.78 5.49 -5.70
C MET A 274 2.83 4.47 -6.36
N ASN A 275 1.52 4.62 -6.13
CA ASN A 275 0.46 3.89 -6.84
C ASN A 275 -0.36 4.84 -7.72
N CYS A 276 -0.10 4.81 -9.02
CA CYS A 276 -0.83 5.58 -10.01
C CYS A 276 -0.65 4.96 -11.40
N SER A 277 -1.23 5.59 -12.44
CA SER A 277 -1.08 5.06 -13.80
C SER A 277 0.38 5.06 -14.25
N ALA A 278 0.76 4.13 -15.13
CA ALA A 278 2.14 4.03 -15.61
C ALA A 278 2.62 5.32 -16.29
N SER A 279 1.74 6.04 -16.99
CA SER A 279 2.02 7.37 -17.55
C SER A 279 2.38 8.43 -16.50
N GLN A 280 1.82 8.35 -15.28
CA GLN A 280 2.16 9.24 -14.17
C GLN A 280 3.46 8.81 -13.50
N LEU A 281 3.69 7.50 -13.32
CA LEU A 281 4.93 6.96 -12.75
C LEU A 281 6.16 7.32 -13.61
N ILE A 282 6.08 7.12 -14.92
CA ILE A 282 7.16 7.53 -15.84
C ILE A 282 7.31 9.06 -15.88
N GLY A 283 6.20 9.79 -15.73
CA GLY A 283 6.12 11.24 -15.51
C GLY A 283 7.00 11.70 -14.35
N PHE A 284 6.78 11.07 -13.20
CA PHE A 284 7.53 11.31 -11.98
C PHE A 284 9.01 10.98 -12.18
N LEU A 285 9.34 9.79 -12.71
CA LEU A 285 10.72 9.38 -12.96
C LEU A 285 11.47 10.41 -13.83
N LYS A 286 10.87 10.85 -14.94
CA LYS A 286 11.48 11.87 -15.80
C LYS A 286 11.69 13.19 -15.07
N ALA A 287 10.72 13.64 -14.27
CA ALA A 287 10.85 14.86 -13.49
C ALA A 287 12.01 14.78 -12.47
N LYS A 288 12.24 13.60 -11.87
CA LYS A 288 13.39 13.36 -10.98
C LYS A 288 14.71 13.38 -11.73
N TRP A 289 14.76 12.78 -12.92
CA TRP A 289 15.92 12.87 -13.82
C TRP A 289 16.23 14.31 -14.27
N ILE A 290 15.21 15.10 -14.59
CA ILE A 290 15.38 16.53 -14.89
C ILE A 290 15.96 17.25 -13.66
N SER A 291 15.44 16.97 -12.48
CA SER A 291 15.93 17.58 -11.23
C SER A 291 17.39 17.22 -10.95
N PHE A 292 17.76 15.95 -11.13
CA PHE A 292 19.15 15.49 -11.04
C PHE A 292 20.05 16.22 -12.03
N TYR A 293 19.69 16.23 -13.32
CA TYR A 293 20.48 16.90 -14.37
C TYR A 293 20.63 18.39 -14.09
N HIS A 294 19.57 19.04 -13.63
CA HIS A 294 19.58 20.44 -13.25
C HIS A 294 20.55 20.72 -12.10
N ARG A 295 20.63 19.84 -11.08
CA ARG A 295 21.59 19.97 -9.96
C ARG A 295 23.05 19.83 -10.39
N GLN A 296 23.34 19.16 -11.50
CA GLN A 296 24.69 19.08 -12.07
C GLN A 296 25.12 20.40 -12.71
N ILE A 297 24.18 21.19 -13.22
CA ILE A 297 24.44 22.51 -13.82
C ILE A 297 24.39 23.61 -12.76
N TYR A 298 23.40 23.53 -11.86
CA TYR A 298 23.10 24.53 -10.84
C TYR A 298 23.08 23.87 -9.45
N PRO A 299 24.20 23.93 -8.69
CA PRO A 299 24.26 23.30 -7.37
C PRO A 299 23.24 23.91 -6.40
N PRO A 300 22.70 23.14 -5.43
CA PRO A 300 21.78 23.66 -4.42
C PRO A 300 22.38 24.81 -3.59
N PRO A 301 21.56 25.78 -3.11
CA PRO A 301 20.11 25.89 -3.32
C PRO A 301 19.78 26.46 -4.71
N CYS A 302 19.05 25.69 -5.51
CA CYS A 302 18.75 26.05 -6.88
C CYS A 302 17.46 26.87 -6.96
N SER A 303 17.53 28.08 -7.53
CA SER A 303 16.36 28.96 -7.74
C SER A 303 15.62 28.69 -9.03
N GLN A 304 16.22 27.96 -9.97
CA GLN A 304 15.66 27.67 -11.28
C GLN A 304 15.02 26.27 -11.26
N LEU A 305 13.72 26.21 -11.54
CA LEU A 305 12.90 24.99 -11.45
C LEU A 305 12.72 24.28 -12.80
N ARG A 306 13.27 24.84 -13.88
CA ARG A 306 13.04 24.39 -15.26
C ARG A 306 14.31 24.57 -16.10
N LEU A 307 14.57 23.57 -16.94
CA LEU A 307 15.57 23.66 -18.00
C LEU A 307 15.15 24.72 -19.03
N ASN A 308 16.11 25.49 -19.53
CA ASN A 308 15.90 26.29 -20.73
C ASN A 308 15.82 25.40 -21.98
N GLU A 309 15.51 25.97 -23.15
CA GLU A 309 15.31 25.18 -24.37
C GLU A 309 16.55 24.38 -24.79
N GLU A 310 17.76 24.95 -24.69
CA GLU A 310 19.01 24.29 -25.04
C GLU A 310 19.34 23.15 -24.05
N GLU A 311 19.18 23.44 -22.75
CA GLU A 311 19.36 22.46 -21.67
C GLU A 311 18.37 21.29 -21.80
N GLN A 312 17.12 21.58 -22.18
CA GLN A 312 16.11 20.56 -22.40
C GLN A 312 16.50 19.66 -23.57
N VAL A 313 16.96 20.24 -24.70
CA VAL A 313 17.40 19.45 -25.85
C VAL A 313 18.56 18.51 -25.45
N ARG A 314 19.58 19.04 -24.78
CA ARG A 314 20.69 18.22 -24.27
C ARG A 314 20.23 17.12 -23.32
N PHE A 315 19.35 17.44 -22.36
CA PHE A 315 18.80 16.45 -21.44
C PHE A 315 18.07 15.31 -22.17
N GLU A 316 17.22 15.63 -23.14
CA GLU A 316 16.48 14.62 -23.89
C GLU A 316 17.42 13.69 -24.67
N ASP A 317 18.44 14.27 -25.32
CA ASP A 317 19.30 13.55 -26.26
C ASP A 317 20.38 12.74 -25.52
N GLU A 318 20.98 13.29 -24.47
CA GLU A 318 22.13 12.69 -23.77
C GLU A 318 21.72 11.79 -22.59
N VAL A 319 20.64 12.16 -21.89
CA VAL A 319 20.26 11.52 -20.61
C VAL A 319 18.99 10.70 -20.77
N TRP A 320 17.89 11.32 -21.20
CA TRP A 320 16.59 10.67 -21.21
C TRP A 320 16.49 9.57 -22.26
N THR A 321 17.00 9.80 -23.48
CA THR A 321 17.03 8.77 -24.53
C THR A 321 17.75 7.50 -24.08
N ARG A 322 18.84 7.65 -23.31
CA ARG A 322 19.57 6.52 -22.72
C ARG A 322 18.78 5.82 -21.61
N ALA A 323 18.05 6.56 -20.79
CA ALA A 323 17.17 5.97 -19.79
C ALA A 323 16.02 5.18 -20.42
N VAL A 324 15.38 5.73 -21.46
CA VAL A 324 14.30 5.07 -22.20
C VAL A 324 14.78 3.80 -22.91
N SER A 325 15.98 3.81 -23.49
CA SER A 325 16.52 2.60 -24.14
C SER A 325 16.76 1.46 -23.15
N LEU A 326 17.17 1.76 -21.92
CA LEU A 326 17.34 0.77 -20.85
C LEU A 326 16.01 0.21 -20.32
N LEU A 327 14.88 0.87 -20.59
CA LEU A 327 13.54 0.34 -20.33
C LEU A 327 13.05 -0.62 -21.43
N ASN A 328 13.91 -0.97 -22.41
CA ASN A 328 13.58 -1.79 -23.59
C ASN A 328 12.47 -1.21 -24.48
N ILE A 329 12.30 0.12 -24.47
CA ILE A 329 11.29 0.80 -25.28
C ILE A 329 11.86 1.06 -26.68
N THR A 330 11.48 0.22 -27.65
CA THR A 330 11.93 0.33 -29.06
C THR A 330 10.91 1.01 -29.98
N ASP A 331 9.65 1.13 -29.57
CA ASP A 331 8.61 1.78 -30.37
C ASP A 331 8.85 3.29 -30.50
N GLN A 332 8.98 3.76 -31.74
CA GLN A 332 9.33 5.15 -32.03
C GLN A 332 8.24 6.13 -31.59
N SER A 333 6.96 5.76 -31.72
CA SER A 333 5.82 6.61 -31.33
C SER A 333 5.78 6.80 -29.80
N LEU A 334 6.12 5.74 -29.07
CA LEU A 334 6.23 5.75 -27.62
C LEU A 334 7.43 6.58 -27.17
N GLN A 335 8.59 6.43 -27.80
CA GLN A 335 9.77 7.26 -27.52
C GLN A 335 9.45 8.75 -27.71
N LEU A 336 8.76 9.11 -28.80
CA LEU A 336 8.30 10.50 -29.03
C LEU A 336 7.35 10.98 -27.94
N SER A 337 6.39 10.15 -27.53
CA SER A 337 5.45 10.46 -26.44
C SER A 337 6.19 10.69 -25.11
N LEU A 338 7.21 9.88 -24.82
CA LEU A 338 8.06 10.02 -23.63
C LEU A 338 8.98 11.24 -23.69
N ARG A 339 9.38 11.69 -24.89
CA ARG A 339 10.15 12.93 -25.07
C ARG A 339 9.31 14.17 -24.76
N ASP A 340 8.01 14.14 -25.05
CA ASP A 340 7.08 15.24 -24.77
C ASP A 340 6.54 15.27 -23.34
N LEU A 341 6.77 14.18 -22.60
CA LEU A 341 6.50 14.06 -21.18
C LEU A 341 7.17 15.21 -20.39
N CYS A 342 6.44 15.79 -19.44
CA CYS A 342 6.82 16.97 -18.64
C CYS A 342 6.91 18.31 -19.41
N LYS A 343 6.88 18.32 -20.76
CA LYS A 343 6.83 19.58 -21.55
C LYS A 343 5.42 20.12 -21.67
N ARG A 344 4.45 19.22 -21.79
CA ARG A 344 3.02 19.53 -21.94
C ARG A 344 2.15 18.45 -21.32
N LYS A 345 0.85 18.74 -21.23
CA LYS A 345 -0.16 17.72 -20.92
C LYS A 345 -0.18 16.69 -22.06
N LEU A 346 -0.04 15.41 -21.70
CA LEU A 346 -0.17 14.31 -22.64
C LEU A 346 -1.62 14.23 -23.17
N LYS A 347 -1.75 13.94 -24.47
CA LYS A 347 -3.01 13.58 -25.11
C LYS A 347 -3.47 12.20 -24.61
N SER A 348 -4.76 11.93 -24.68
CA SER A 348 -5.31 10.63 -24.27
C SER A 348 -4.66 9.47 -25.04
N SER A 349 -4.43 9.61 -26.34
CA SER A 349 -3.78 8.59 -27.18
C SER A 349 -2.34 8.28 -26.73
N GLU A 350 -1.59 9.29 -26.26
CA GLU A 350 -0.22 9.12 -25.78
C GLU A 350 -0.19 8.39 -24.44
N LYS A 351 -1.14 8.72 -23.55
CA LYS A 351 -1.33 7.98 -22.30
C LYS A 351 -1.68 6.53 -22.57
N THR A 352 -2.64 6.28 -23.47
CA THR A 352 -3.01 4.92 -23.88
C THR A 352 -1.83 4.14 -24.43
N LEU A 353 -0.96 4.78 -25.23
CA LEU A 353 0.23 4.14 -25.77
C LEU A 353 1.23 3.76 -24.67
N ILE A 354 1.54 4.68 -23.75
CA ILE A 354 2.45 4.45 -22.62
C ILE A 354 1.91 3.35 -21.71
N ASN A 355 0.66 3.49 -21.28
CA ASN A 355 -0.02 2.54 -20.43
C ASN A 355 -0.12 1.16 -21.08
N GLY A 356 -0.44 1.11 -22.38
CA GLY A 356 -0.51 -0.13 -23.16
C GLY A 356 0.82 -0.88 -23.21
N TYR A 357 1.94 -0.17 -23.39
CA TYR A 357 3.27 -0.78 -23.34
C TYR A 357 3.54 -1.42 -21.98
N PHE A 358 3.39 -0.66 -20.89
CA PHE A 358 3.65 -1.21 -19.57
C PHE A 358 2.64 -2.31 -19.18
N ASN A 359 1.39 -2.23 -19.65
CA ASN A 359 0.42 -3.31 -19.47
C ASN A 359 0.91 -4.63 -20.10
N GLN A 360 1.47 -4.58 -21.32
CA GLN A 360 2.05 -5.76 -21.98
C GLN A 360 3.27 -6.31 -21.23
N VAL A 361 4.17 -5.43 -20.75
CA VAL A 361 5.31 -5.82 -19.89
C VAL A 361 4.84 -6.44 -18.57
N GLY A 362 3.74 -5.94 -18.00
CA GLY A 362 3.15 -6.48 -16.78
C GLY A 362 2.59 -7.88 -16.95
N LYS A 363 1.95 -8.14 -18.10
CA LYS A 363 1.30 -9.41 -18.47
C LYS A 363 2.27 -10.52 -18.88
N THR A 364 3.47 -10.18 -19.30
CA THR A 364 4.46 -11.15 -19.79
C THR A 364 5.09 -11.92 -18.62
N PHE A 365 4.36 -12.84 -17.98
CA PHE A 365 4.84 -13.98 -17.17
C PHE A 365 3.75 -15.05 -17.09
#